data_AF-A0A455SXU7-F1
#
_entry.id   AF-A0A455SXU7-F1
#
_cell.length_a   1.000
_cell.length_b   1.000
_cell.length_c   1.000
_cell.angle_alpha   90.00
_cell.angle_beta   90.00
_cell.angle_gamma   90.00
#
_symmetry.space_group_name_H-M   'P 1'
#
loop_
_entity.id
_entity.type
_entity.pdbx_description
1 polymer ?
#
loop_
_entity_poly.entity_id
_entity_poly.type
_entity_poly.pdbx_seq_one_letter_code
_entity_poly.pdbx_strand_id
1 'polypeptide(L)'
;MAGTLDSNPANSPNWRKHRNGCPFYRERWFPDSDIEAGEPLYQVFCMKGTPPLTLEEQNRCLRSKTCCWRLAERAEKKEAVKGKGTRRSSPS
;
A
#
# COMPACT_ATOMS: atom_id res chain seq x y z
N MET A 1 -6.62 -5.28 -27.19
CA MET A 1 -5.22 -5.28 -26.70
C MET A 1 -5.26 -5.16 -25.19
N ALA A 2 -5.16 -6.29 -24.48
CA ALA A 2 -5.10 -6.32 -23.02
C ALA A 2 -3.89 -5.48 -22.58
N GLY A 3 -4.17 -4.31 -21.99
CA GLY A 3 -3.13 -3.33 -21.69
C GLY A 3 -2.14 -3.93 -20.69
N THR A 4 -0.91 -4.15 -21.17
CA THR A 4 0.21 -4.79 -20.49
C THR A 4 0.16 -4.58 -18.97
N LEU A 5 0.19 -5.70 -18.23
CA LEU A 5 0.21 -5.73 -16.76
C LEU A 5 1.44 -5.04 -16.15
N ASP A 6 2.37 -4.58 -17.00
CA ASP A 6 3.63 -3.92 -16.64
C ASP A 6 3.57 -2.38 -16.69
N SER A 7 2.38 -1.79 -16.88
CA SER A 7 2.26 -0.33 -16.97
C SER A 7 2.47 0.35 -15.62
N ASN A 8 3.66 0.91 -15.39
CA ASN A 8 3.99 1.70 -14.19
C ASN A 8 2.99 2.87 -14.00
N PRO A 9 2.36 3.03 -12.81
CA PRO A 9 1.40 4.10 -12.54
C PRO A 9 1.90 5.53 -12.67
N ALA A 10 3.22 5.75 -12.69
CA ALA A 10 3.77 7.07 -12.96
C ALA A 10 3.53 7.53 -14.41
N ASN A 11 3.36 6.59 -15.35
CA ASN A 11 3.35 6.86 -16.79
C ASN A 11 1.98 6.62 -17.45
N SER A 12 0.95 6.19 -16.71
CA SER A 12 -0.35 5.88 -17.29
C SER A 12 -1.50 6.54 -16.53
N PRO A 13 -2.40 7.29 -17.21
CA PRO A 13 -3.53 7.98 -16.58
C PRO A 13 -4.62 7.03 -16.09
N ASN A 14 -4.54 5.74 -16.42
CA ASN A 14 -5.51 4.73 -16.03
C ASN A 14 -5.43 4.34 -14.54
N TRP A 15 -4.40 4.81 -13.84
CA TRP A 15 -4.21 4.55 -12.42
C TRP A 15 -4.91 5.59 -11.56
N ARG A 16 -5.87 5.11 -10.78
CA ARG A 16 -6.66 5.92 -9.85
C ARG A 16 -6.04 5.88 -8.47
N LYS A 17 -6.17 7.00 -7.77
CA LYS A 17 -5.86 7.12 -6.35
C LYS A 17 -7.14 7.00 -5.55
N HIS A 18 -7.16 6.14 -4.54
CA HIS A 18 -8.28 6.03 -3.65
C HIS A 18 -8.38 7.26 -2.72
N ARG A 19 -9.56 7.88 -2.62
CA ARG A 19 -9.75 9.15 -1.88
C ARG A 19 -9.38 9.04 -0.40
N ASN A 20 -9.70 7.90 0.21
CA ASN A 20 -9.47 7.62 1.63
C ASN A 20 -8.28 6.68 1.87
N GLY A 21 -7.61 6.24 0.80
CA GLY A 21 -6.54 5.26 0.87
C GLY A 21 -5.15 5.88 0.87
N CYS A 22 -4.18 5.01 1.14
CA CYS A 22 -2.77 5.30 1.30
C CYS A 22 -2.26 6.15 0.13
N PRO A 23 -1.44 7.18 0.39
CA PRO A 23 -0.93 8.06 -0.66
C PRO A 23 -0.12 7.31 -1.73
N PHE A 24 0.42 6.13 -1.42
CA PHE A 24 1.17 5.28 -2.33
C PHE A 24 0.35 4.17 -2.99
N TYR A 25 -0.91 3.99 -2.61
CA TYR A 25 -1.80 3.00 -3.20
C TYR A 25 -2.37 3.52 -4.52
N ARG A 26 -2.30 2.69 -5.57
CA ARG A 26 -2.89 2.93 -6.88
C ARG A 26 -3.66 1.69 -7.31
N GLU A 27 -4.78 1.90 -7.98
CA GLU A 27 -5.55 0.84 -8.60
C GLU A 27 -5.98 1.21 -10.00
N ARG A 28 -6.09 0.22 -10.88
CA ARG A 28 -6.57 0.36 -12.25
C ARG A 28 -7.62 -0.70 -12.47
N TRP A 29 -8.73 -0.30 -13.07
CA TRP A 29 -9.82 -1.20 -13.46
C TRP A 29 -9.70 -1.51 -14.95
N PHE A 30 -10.01 -2.75 -15.32
CA PHE A 30 -10.04 -3.20 -16.71
C PHE A 30 -11.50 -3.42 -17.10
N PRO A 31 -12.15 -2.41 -17.73
CA PRO A 31 -13.57 -2.50 -18.05
C PRO A 31 -13.90 -3.55 -19.12
N ASP A 32 -12.89 -3.94 -19.91
CA ASP A 32 -12.99 -4.91 -21.00
C ASP A 32 -12.35 -6.27 -20.63
N SER A 33 -12.17 -6.55 -19.34
CA SER A 33 -11.58 -7.82 -18.91
C SER A 33 -12.57 -8.96 -19.03
N ASP A 34 -12.13 -10.03 -19.68
CA ASP A 34 -12.88 -11.26 -19.87
C ASP A 34 -12.66 -12.22 -18.69
N ILE A 35 -13.66 -12.33 -17.82
CA ILE A 35 -13.60 -13.17 -16.62
C ILE A 35 -13.52 -14.67 -17.00
N GLU A 36 -14.16 -15.06 -18.10
CA GLU A 36 -14.22 -16.46 -18.55
C GLU A 36 -12.87 -16.92 -19.12
N ALA A 37 -12.12 -16.00 -19.74
CA ALA A 37 -10.74 -16.22 -20.17
C ALA A 37 -9.72 -16.12 -19.01
N GLY A 38 -10.16 -15.76 -17.80
CA GLY A 38 -9.30 -15.61 -16.62
C GLY A 38 -8.54 -14.28 -16.55
N GLU A 39 -8.99 -13.25 -17.27
CA GLU A 39 -8.37 -11.93 -17.24
C GLU A 39 -8.67 -11.18 -15.92
N PRO A 40 -7.72 -10.38 -15.40
CA PRO A 40 -7.90 -9.67 -14.14
C PRO A 40 -8.85 -8.47 -14.30
N LEU A 41 -9.85 -8.38 -13.42
CA LEU A 41 -10.81 -7.25 -13.39
C LEU A 41 -10.18 -5.93 -12.96
N TYR A 42 -9.18 -6.00 -12.07
CA TYR A 42 -8.46 -4.84 -11.58
C TYR A 42 -7.04 -5.22 -11.16
N GLN A 43 -6.16 -4.23 -11.13
CA GLN A 43 -4.78 -4.38 -10.69
C GLN A 43 -4.46 -3.32 -9.66
N VAL A 44 -3.69 -3.72 -8.65
CA VAL A 44 -3.23 -2.86 -7.56
C VAL A 44 -1.73 -2.67 -7.64
N PHE A 45 -1.27 -1.46 -7.36
CA PHE A 45 0.15 -1.13 -7.30
C PHE A 45 0.46 -0.26 -6.09
N CYS A 46 1.62 -0.47 -5.50
CA CYS A 46 2.16 0.36 -4.43
C CYS A 46 3.42 1.07 -4.92
N MET A 47 3.44 2.41 -4.86
CA MET A 47 4.62 3.20 -5.26
C MET A 47 5.87 2.97 -4.38
N LYS A 48 5.75 2.20 -3.30
CA LYS A 48 6.87 1.75 -2.47
C LYS A 48 7.34 0.33 -2.80
N GLY A 49 6.84 -0.28 -3.89
CA GLY A 49 7.18 -1.65 -4.28
C GLY A 49 6.65 -2.72 -3.32
N THR A 50 5.66 -2.37 -2.49
CA THR A 50 5.05 -3.27 -1.50
C THR A 50 3.54 -3.29 -1.69
N PRO A 51 3.03 -3.91 -2.78
CA PRO A 51 1.59 -4.07 -2.94
C PRO A 51 1.00 -4.89 -1.78
N PRO A 52 -0.28 -4.70 -1.43
CA PRO A 52 -0.98 -5.64 -0.56
C PRO A 52 -1.12 -6.98 -1.27
N LEU A 53 -0.81 -8.08 -0.58
CA LEU A 53 -0.97 -9.44 -1.12
C LEU A 53 -2.27 -10.08 -0.64
N THR A 54 -2.82 -9.59 0.48
CA THR A 54 -4.09 -10.05 1.04
C THR A 54 -5.14 -8.96 1.06
N LEU A 55 -6.41 -9.36 1.12
CA LEU A 55 -7.54 -8.45 1.28
C LEU A 55 -7.43 -7.62 2.57
N GLU A 56 -6.88 -8.20 3.63
CA GLU A 56 -6.63 -7.47 4.89
C GLU A 56 -5.60 -6.36 4.71
N GLU A 57 -4.48 -6.62 4.02
CA GLU A 57 -3.49 -5.61 3.71
C GLU A 57 -4.05 -4.52 2.80
N GLN A 58 -4.89 -4.90 1.84
CA GLN A 58 -5.58 -3.95 0.97
C GLN A 58 -6.49 -3.05 1.79
N ASN A 59 -7.31 -3.61 2.67
CA ASN A 59 -8.16 -2.82 3.58
C ASN A 59 -7.35 -1.85 4.45
N ARG A 60 -6.19 -2.27 4.96
CA ARG A 60 -5.27 -1.36 5.69
C ARG A 60 -4.75 -0.25 4.79
N CYS A 61 -4.41 -0.55 3.53
CA CYS A 61 -4.04 0.47 2.55
C CYS A 61 -5.19 1.45 2.29
N LEU A 62 -6.45 1.00 2.28
CA LEU A 62 -7.61 1.85 1.99
C LEU A 62 -8.12 2.70 3.17
N ARG A 63 -7.54 2.52 4.37
CA ARG A 63 -8.01 3.16 5.62
C ARG A 63 -7.42 4.53 5.95
N SER A 64 -6.26 4.89 5.38
CA SER A 64 -5.57 6.15 5.74
C SER A 64 -5.15 6.94 4.51
N LYS A 65 -5.67 8.17 4.37
CA LYS A 65 -5.34 9.08 3.26
C LYS A 65 -4.01 9.82 3.44
N THR A 66 -3.53 9.92 4.68
CA THR A 66 -2.39 10.76 5.05
C THR A 66 -1.09 9.97 5.17
N CYS A 67 -1.16 8.68 5.53
CA CYS A 67 0.04 7.88 5.82
C CYS A 67 -0.10 6.43 5.32
N CYS A 68 1.04 5.79 5.05
CA CYS A 68 1.10 4.36 4.82
C CYS A 68 1.16 3.61 6.14
N TRP A 69 0.27 2.63 6.35
CA TRP A 69 0.21 1.83 7.58
C TRP A 69 1.54 1.12 7.87
N ARG A 70 2.22 0.58 6.84
CA ARG A 70 3.55 -0.05 7.01
C ARG A 70 4.62 0.94 7.47
N LEU A 71 4.52 2.21 7.06
CA LEU A 71 5.46 3.23 7.53
C LEU A 71 5.14 3.67 8.96
N ALA A 72 3.86 3.78 9.30
CA ALA A 72 3.40 4.06 10.66
C ALA A 72 3.88 2.98 11.64
N GLU A 73 3.65 1.70 11.34
CA GLU A 73 4.10 0.59 12.20
C GLU A 73 5.62 0.56 12.36
N ARG A 74 6.39 0.87 11.30
CA ARG A 74 7.85 0.96 11.38
C ARG A 74 8.31 2.13 12.26
N ALA A 75 7.59 3.25 12.26
CA ALA A 75 7.88 4.37 13.14
C ALA A 75 7.55 4.02 14.61
N GLU A 76 6.39 3.42 14.87
CA GLU A 76 5.98 2.99 16.21
C GLU A 76 6.97 1.98 16.83
N LYS A 77 7.43 1.01 16.04
CA LYS A 77 8.46 0.05 16.48
C LYS A 77 9.79 0.73 16.84
N LYS A 78 10.18 1.78 16.11
CA LYS A 78 11.41 2.54 16.41
C LYS A 78 11.28 3.32 17.73
N GLU A 79 10.14 3.96 17.96
CA GLU A 79 9.88 4.70 19.21
C GLU A 79 9.83 3.75 20.42
N ALA A 80 9.21 2.58 20.28
CA ALA A 80 9.17 1.56 21.34
C ALA A 80 10.57 1.03 21.72
N VAL A 81 11.49 0.93 20.76
CA VAL A 81 12.89 0.56 21.02
C VAL A 81 13.63 1.70 21.72
N LYS A 82 13.42 2.94 21.30
CA LYS A 82 14.05 4.14 21.89
C LYS A 82 13.62 4.36 23.35
N GLY A 83 12.35 4.09 23.68
CA GLY A 83 11.81 4.19 25.04
C GLY A 83 12.36 3.15 26.03
N LYS A 84 12.97 2.05 25.55
CA LYS A 84 13.58 1.02 26.41
C LYS A 84 15.06 1.27 26.75
N GLY A 85 15.70 2.25 26.11
CA GLY A 85 17.13 2.55 26.30
C GLY A 85 17.49 3.50 27.46
N THR A 86 16.53 4.13 28.13
CA THR A 86 16.78 5.21 29.11
C THR A 86 16.40 4.84 30.56
N ARG A 87 16.45 3.57 30.96
CA ARG A 87 16.44 3.20 32.39
C ARG A 87 17.83 2.71 32.80
N ARG A 88 18.79 3.64 32.90
CA ARG A 88 19.91 3.45 33.85
C ARG A 88 19.34 3.79 35.23
N SER A 89 18.96 2.76 35.96
CA SER A 89 18.72 2.85 37.39
C SER A 89 20.05 3.18 38.07
N SER A 90 20.18 4.40 38.59
CA SER A 90 21.08 4.71 39.71
C SER A 90 20.19 4.96 40.94
N PRO A 91 20.40 4.21 42.01
CA PRO A 91 20.58 4.82 43.34
C PRO A 91 21.84 4.20 43.99
N SER A 92 22.81 5.03 44.38
CA SER A 92 23.01 5.61 45.73
C SER A 92 23.53 4.60 46.72
#